data_AF-A0A7J6S1P8-F1
#
_entry.id   AF-A0A7J6S1P8-F1
#
_cell.length_a   1.000
_cell.length_b   1.000
_cell.length_c   1.000
_cell.angle_alpha   90.00
_cell.angle_beta   90.00
_cell.angle_gamma   90.00
#
_symmetry.space_group_name_H-M   'P 1'
#
loop_
_entity.id
_entity.type
_entity.pdbx_description
1 polymer ?
#
loop_
_entity_poly.entity_id
_entity_poly.type
_entity_poly.pdbx_seq_one_letter_code
_entity_poly.pdbx_strand_id
1 'polypeptide(L)'
;MKRTQVRINFEGHAIKLAIDTGSHVTYLVYGGWYESLYGSGSCKYLISGCYFCPPTDPCDLDSLLRQDVYVVRYTDGSSMKYVYRKVTLKVGNRKINDLHVGLMVNSSDVTTSVQPLALLGLSLQRAELQAGSPRPSHLQQLMERGAIPHFTIAIRVSKVYHGLTGQLVLGDALPQGEDITLIPLRKGSGLATRIAVSAVLVRSPSTSGTWIEANNTTEFHPGTVDTGADFIVVPEIVFERIWEAIEDEFGRDRV
;
A
#
# COMPACT_ATOMS: atom_id res chain seq x y z
N MET A 1 3.92 -4.46 -14.54
CA MET A 1 2.58 -4.13 -13.99
C MET A 1 2.55 -2.66 -13.57
N LYS A 2 1.45 -1.94 -13.80
CA LYS A 2 1.30 -0.53 -13.37
C LYS A 2 0.50 -0.51 -12.07
N ARG A 3 1.17 -0.39 -10.92
CA ARG A 3 0.50 -0.20 -9.63
C ARG A 3 -0.06 1.21 -9.51
N THR A 4 -1.11 1.38 -8.70
CA THR A 4 -1.63 2.71 -8.35
C THR A 4 -0.56 3.49 -7.58
N GLN A 5 -0.12 4.60 -8.14
CA GLN A 5 0.99 5.40 -7.60
C GLN A 5 0.59 6.86 -7.41
N VAL A 6 1.12 7.47 -6.36
CA VAL A 6 1.04 8.91 -6.11
C VAL A 6 2.43 9.52 -6.14
N ARG A 7 2.54 10.76 -6.66
CA ARG A 7 3.80 11.49 -6.66
C ARG A 7 3.83 12.42 -5.44
N ILE A 8 4.80 12.21 -4.57
CA ILE A 8 4.96 12.95 -3.32
C ILE A 8 6.37 13.55 -3.26
N ASN A 9 6.49 14.77 -2.72
CA ASN A 9 7.78 15.45 -2.58
C ASN A 9 8.32 15.30 -1.15
N PHE A 10 9.45 14.61 -1.02
CA PHE A 10 10.24 14.55 0.21
C PHE A 10 11.54 15.31 0.01
N GLU A 11 11.73 16.39 0.78
CA GLU A 11 12.98 17.16 0.80
C GLU A 11 13.47 17.60 -0.59
N GLY A 12 12.53 18.00 -1.46
CA GLY A 12 12.83 18.41 -2.84
C GLY A 12 12.77 17.25 -3.85
N HIS A 13 12.84 16.00 -3.40
CA HIS A 13 12.77 14.82 -4.27
C HIS A 13 11.32 14.40 -4.51
N ALA A 14 10.88 14.44 -5.77
CA ALA A 14 9.55 14.01 -6.15
C ALA A 14 9.53 12.51 -6.46
N ILE A 15 9.16 11.70 -5.47
CA ILE A 15 9.14 10.24 -5.48
C ILE A 15 7.76 9.73 -5.90
N LYS A 16 7.70 8.67 -6.71
CA LYS A 16 6.43 7.96 -6.97
C LYS A 16 6.30 6.81 -5.97
N LEU A 17 5.24 6.83 -5.18
CA LEU A 17 4.95 5.83 -4.16
C LEU A 17 3.79 4.96 -4.63
N ALA A 18 3.93 3.65 -4.61
CA ALA A 18 2.78 2.76 -4.71
C ALA A 18 1.96 2.86 -3.43
N ILE A 19 0.64 2.94 -3.56
CA ILE A 19 -0.25 3.00 -2.40
C ILE A 19 -0.35 1.61 -1.77
N ASP A 20 -0.15 1.52 -0.46
CA ASP A 20 -0.21 0.27 0.29
C ASP A 20 -1.10 0.44 1.53
N THR A 21 -2.32 -0.09 1.46
CA THR A 21 -3.29 -0.10 2.56
C THR A 21 -3.02 -1.20 3.59
N GLY A 22 -2.07 -2.11 3.35
CA GLY A 22 -1.61 -3.12 4.30
C GLY A 22 -0.51 -2.60 5.22
N SER A 23 0.43 -1.79 4.70
CA SER A 23 1.53 -1.21 5.47
C SER A 23 1.14 0.09 6.20
N HIS A 24 1.62 0.27 7.44
CA HIS A 24 1.48 1.52 8.19
C HIS A 24 2.67 2.48 8.01
N VAL A 25 3.76 1.99 7.43
CA VAL A 25 5.01 2.74 7.22
C VAL A 25 5.12 3.13 5.75
N THR A 26 5.50 4.38 5.51
CA THR A 26 5.93 4.85 4.18
C THR A 26 7.38 4.49 3.98
N TYR A 27 7.70 3.80 2.89
CA TYR A 27 9.04 3.35 2.56
C TYR A 27 9.59 4.09 1.34
N LEU A 28 10.83 4.60 1.45
CA LEU A 28 11.56 5.24 0.37
C LEU A 28 12.76 4.39 -0.02
N VAL A 29 13.07 4.27 -1.31
CA VAL A 29 14.27 3.56 -1.76
C VAL A 29 15.49 4.46 -1.58
N TYR A 30 16.49 4.03 -0.80
CA TYR A 30 17.72 4.80 -0.67
C TYR A 30 18.55 4.74 -1.95
N GLY A 31 18.84 5.91 -2.52
CA GLY A 31 19.60 6.03 -3.75
C GLY A 31 21.03 5.50 -3.63
N GLY A 32 21.73 5.77 -2.52
CA GLY A 32 23.10 5.29 -2.34
C GLY A 32 23.20 3.76 -2.32
N TRP A 33 22.24 3.08 -1.69
CA TRP A 33 22.16 1.62 -1.73
C TRP A 33 21.82 1.12 -3.14
N TYR A 34 20.77 1.64 -3.75
CA TYR A 34 20.33 1.18 -5.07
C TYR A 34 21.42 1.36 -6.13
N GLU A 35 22.07 2.53 -6.16
CA GLU A 35 23.14 2.82 -7.12
C GLU A 35 24.42 2.02 -6.85
N SER A 36 24.67 1.59 -5.61
CA SER A 36 25.79 0.67 -5.31
C SER A 36 25.62 -0.71 -5.95
N LEU A 37 24.38 -1.15 -6.18
CA LEU A 37 24.06 -2.44 -6.79
C LEU A 37 23.99 -2.34 -8.32
N TYR A 38 23.44 -1.23 -8.83
CA TYR A 38 23.07 -1.08 -10.25
C TYR A 38 23.89 -0.04 -11.01
N GLY A 39 24.87 0.59 -10.37
CA GLY A 39 25.70 1.64 -10.93
C GLY A 39 25.15 3.05 -10.69
N SER A 40 26.05 4.04 -10.72
CA SER A 40 25.69 5.44 -10.50
C SER A 40 24.71 5.95 -11.58
N GLY A 41 23.70 6.70 -11.15
CA GLY A 41 22.63 7.20 -12.00
C GLY A 41 21.55 6.17 -12.36
N SER A 42 21.63 4.94 -11.84
CA SER A 42 20.61 3.90 -12.08
C SER A 42 19.24 4.25 -11.49
N CYS A 43 19.19 5.13 -10.49
CA CYS A 43 17.95 5.60 -9.88
C CYS A 43 16.97 6.24 -10.85
N LYS A 44 17.44 6.78 -11.99
CA LYS A 44 16.56 7.35 -13.03
C LYS A 44 15.72 6.29 -13.77
N TYR A 45 16.14 5.04 -13.72
CA TYR A 45 15.44 3.91 -14.35
C TYR A 45 14.50 3.20 -13.37
N LEU A 46 14.64 3.46 -12.07
CA LEU A 46 13.74 2.93 -11.07
C LEU A 46 12.38 3.62 -11.17
N ILE A 47 11.29 2.85 -11.29
CA ILE A 47 9.94 3.39 -11.50
C ILE A 47 9.55 4.41 -10.42
N SER A 48 9.85 4.11 -9.15
CA SER A 48 9.58 5.00 -8.02
C SER A 48 10.50 6.22 -7.96
N GLY A 49 11.66 6.15 -8.64
CA GLY A 49 12.83 6.95 -8.31
C GLY A 49 13.44 6.55 -6.96
N CYS A 50 14.51 7.25 -6.59
CA CYS A 50 15.20 7.07 -5.32
C CYS A 50 15.17 8.36 -4.49
N TYR A 51 15.31 8.18 -3.18
CA TYR A 51 15.55 9.25 -2.24
C TYR A 51 17.04 9.36 -1.91
N PHE A 52 17.56 10.58 -1.95
CA PHE A 52 18.90 10.91 -1.47
C PHE A 52 18.79 11.83 -0.27
N CYS A 53 19.62 11.58 0.76
CA CYS A 53 19.68 12.47 1.90
C CYS A 53 20.16 13.86 1.48
N PRO A 54 19.58 14.92 2.07
CA PRO A 54 19.93 16.28 1.71
C PRO A 54 21.38 16.58 2.15
N PRO A 55 22.07 17.52 1.49
CA PRO A 55 23.44 17.90 1.87
C PRO A 55 23.57 18.41 3.32
N THR A 56 22.49 18.95 3.89
CA THR A 56 22.44 19.46 5.27
C THR A 56 22.36 18.37 6.33
N ASP A 57 21.95 17.16 5.94
CA ASP A 57 21.86 16.00 6.82
C ASP A 57 22.18 14.75 5.98
N PRO A 58 23.47 14.58 5.57
CA PRO A 58 23.87 13.53 4.66
C PRO A 58 23.76 12.16 5.36
N CYS A 59 23.50 11.13 4.56
CA CYS A 59 23.61 9.76 5.02
C CYS A 59 24.51 8.98 4.07
N ASP A 60 25.37 8.15 4.63
CA ASP A 60 26.09 7.10 3.93
C ASP A 60 25.56 5.73 4.36
N LEU A 61 25.75 4.72 3.51
CA LEU A 61 25.16 3.39 3.74
C LEU A 61 25.69 2.76 5.03
N ASP A 62 26.98 2.90 5.33
CA ASP A 62 27.60 2.31 6.51
C ASP A 62 27.08 2.94 7.80
N SER A 63 26.89 4.27 7.80
CA SER A 63 26.25 5.00 8.91
C SER A 63 24.80 4.58 9.12
N LEU A 64 24.03 4.38 8.05
CA LEU A 64 22.65 3.88 8.16
C LEU A 64 22.62 2.47 8.73
N LEU A 65 23.51 1.58 8.28
CA LEU A 65 23.57 0.18 8.74
C LEU A 65 24.05 0.03 10.20
N ARG A 66 24.64 1.06 10.80
CA ARG A 66 24.99 1.12 12.23
C ARG A 66 23.82 1.50 13.14
N GLN A 67 22.70 1.93 12.58
CA GLN A 67 21.47 2.26 13.32
C GLN A 67 20.62 1.00 13.54
N ASP A 68 19.49 1.16 14.24
CA ASP A 68 18.49 0.10 14.34
C ASP A 68 17.91 -0.22 12.96
N VAL A 69 18.28 -1.40 12.44
CA VAL A 69 17.78 -1.92 11.16
C VAL A 69 16.56 -2.79 11.42
N TYR A 70 15.46 -2.44 10.75
CA TYR A 70 14.20 -3.17 10.80
C TYR A 70 14.05 -4.04 9.57
N VAL A 71 13.36 -5.17 9.73
CA VAL A 71 13.12 -6.14 8.64
C VAL A 71 11.63 -6.36 8.47
N VAL A 72 11.14 -6.16 7.24
CA VAL A 72 9.82 -6.62 6.80
C VAL A 72 10.02 -7.93 6.06
N ARG A 73 9.20 -8.93 6.39
CA ARG A 73 9.10 -10.19 5.64
C ARG A 73 7.71 -10.26 5.04
N TYR A 74 7.65 -10.51 3.74
CA TYR A 74 6.42 -10.68 3.00
C TYR A 74 6.06 -12.17 2.92
N THR A 75 4.81 -12.45 2.56
CA THR A 75 4.27 -13.83 2.52
C THR A 75 4.89 -14.68 1.42
N ASP A 76 5.41 -14.06 0.36
CA ASP A 76 6.15 -14.71 -0.73
C ASP A 76 7.60 -15.07 -0.34
N GLY A 77 8.01 -14.82 0.90
CA GLY A 77 9.36 -15.07 1.40
C GLY A 77 10.35 -13.95 1.09
N SER A 78 9.96 -12.94 0.31
CA SER A 78 10.78 -11.75 0.09
C SER A 78 10.90 -10.93 1.38
N SER A 79 11.96 -10.13 1.48
CA SER A 79 12.22 -9.29 2.63
C SER A 79 12.83 -7.96 2.23
N MET A 80 12.66 -6.99 3.12
CA MET A 80 13.18 -5.64 2.97
C MET A 80 13.76 -5.18 4.30
N LYS A 81 14.95 -4.61 4.27
CA LYS A 81 15.56 -3.94 5.41
C LYS A 81 15.46 -2.44 5.26
N TYR A 82 15.09 -1.77 6.34
CA TYR A 82 14.97 -0.32 6.36
C TYR A 82 15.43 0.25 7.70
N VAL A 83 15.74 1.55 7.68
CA VAL A 83 16.03 2.35 8.87
C VAL A 83 15.05 3.52 8.93
N TYR A 84 14.67 3.97 10.13
CA TYR A 84 13.81 5.14 10.21
C TYR A 84 14.60 6.42 9.94
N ARG A 85 14.05 7.25 9.04
CA ARG A 85 14.58 8.58 8.75
C ARG A 85 13.51 9.63 8.95
N LYS A 86 13.89 10.75 9.56
CA LYS A 86 13.05 11.95 9.58
C LYS A 86 13.20 12.66 8.25
N VAL A 87 12.07 13.04 7.65
CA VAL A 87 12.03 13.76 6.38
C VAL A 87 11.01 14.88 6.44
N THR A 88 11.23 15.89 5.59
CA THR A 88 10.22 16.93 5.32
C THR A 88 9.39 16.56 4.10
N LEU A 89 8.07 16.46 4.29
CA LEU A 89 7.09 16.27 3.22
C LEU A 89 6.55 17.62 2.76
N LYS A 90 6.45 17.83 1.44
CA LYS A 90 5.75 18.97 0.84
C LYS A 90 4.47 18.50 0.13
N VAL A 91 3.32 19.00 0.60
CA VAL A 91 2.00 18.79 -0.02
C VAL A 91 1.42 20.14 -0.43
N GLY A 92 1.32 20.39 -1.74
CA GLY A 92 0.96 21.70 -2.27
C GLY A 92 1.91 22.79 -1.75
N ASN A 93 1.36 23.78 -1.04
CA ASN A 93 2.12 24.87 -0.42
C ASN A 93 2.51 24.61 1.05
N ARG A 94 2.09 23.48 1.64
CA ARG A 94 2.40 23.14 3.05
C ARG A 94 3.66 22.29 3.13
N LYS A 95 4.47 22.54 4.17
CA LYS A 95 5.60 21.70 4.58
C LYS A 95 5.27 21.04 5.90
N ILE A 96 5.52 19.74 5.98
CA ILE A 96 5.27 18.90 7.15
C ILE A 96 6.62 18.30 7.54
N ASN A 97 7.20 18.79 8.63
CA ASN A 97 8.55 18.45 9.05
C ASN A 97 8.56 17.21 9.94
N ASP A 98 9.75 16.63 10.12
CA ASP A 98 10.02 15.56 11.09
C ASP A 98 9.17 14.29 10.90
N LEU A 99 8.74 13.96 9.68
CA LEU A 99 8.03 12.71 9.43
C LEU A 99 9.00 11.54 9.41
N HIS A 100 8.73 10.53 10.22
CA HIS A 100 9.40 9.24 10.18
C HIS A 100 8.92 8.42 8.97
N VAL A 101 9.86 8.10 8.09
CA VAL A 101 9.70 7.16 6.97
C VAL A 101 10.73 6.04 7.09
N GLY A 102 10.45 4.89 6.51
CA GLY A 102 11.44 3.82 6.38
C GLY A 102 12.31 4.05 5.15
N LEU A 103 13.60 4.28 5.33
CA LEU A 103 14.56 4.36 4.24
C LEU A 103 15.10 2.95 3.98
N MET A 104 14.75 2.38 2.83
CA MET A 104 15.15 1.02 2.44
C MET A 104 16.64 0.99 2.12
N VAL A 105 17.37 0.11 2.81
CA VAL A 105 18.83 -0.05 2.68
C VAL A 105 19.21 -1.45 2.18
N ASN A 106 18.24 -2.35 2.03
CA ASN A 106 18.42 -3.67 1.45
C ASN A 106 17.06 -4.28 1.06
N SER A 107 17.02 -5.15 0.05
CA SER A 107 15.90 -6.06 -0.18
C SER A 107 16.43 -7.38 -0.77
N SER A 108 15.85 -8.50 -0.34
CA SER A 108 16.30 -9.84 -0.72
C SER A 108 15.83 -10.28 -2.10
N ASP A 109 14.85 -9.58 -2.69
CA ASP A 109 14.22 -9.96 -3.95
C ASP A 109 14.64 -9.07 -5.12
N VAL A 110 15.79 -8.41 -4.96
CA VAL A 110 16.38 -7.51 -5.95
C VAL A 110 17.06 -8.35 -7.04
N THR A 111 16.24 -9.09 -7.78
CA THR A 111 16.59 -9.72 -9.06
C THR A 111 16.33 -8.73 -10.19
N THR A 112 16.86 -8.97 -11.39
CA THR A 112 16.67 -8.08 -12.55
C THR A 112 15.20 -7.91 -12.96
N SER A 113 14.29 -8.78 -12.50
CA SER A 113 12.87 -8.76 -12.81
C SER A 113 12.00 -8.03 -11.78
N VAL A 114 12.45 -7.88 -10.53
CA VAL A 114 11.67 -7.25 -9.44
C VAL A 114 12.48 -6.13 -8.80
N GLN A 115 12.24 -4.90 -9.27
CA GLN A 115 12.86 -3.71 -8.69
C GLN A 115 12.14 -3.30 -7.38
N PRO A 116 12.87 -2.79 -6.37
CA PRO A 116 12.25 -2.28 -5.15
C PRO A 116 11.33 -1.09 -5.47
N LEU A 117 10.16 -1.04 -4.83
CA LEU A 117 9.21 0.05 -5.01
C LEU A 117 9.09 0.87 -3.74
N ALA A 118 9.15 2.19 -3.86
CA ALA A 118 8.75 3.07 -2.76
C ALA A 118 7.24 2.94 -2.50
N LEU A 119 6.84 2.91 -1.23
CA LEU A 119 5.49 2.59 -0.77
C LEU A 119 4.94 3.72 0.12
N LEU A 120 3.67 4.07 -0.08
CA LEU A 120 2.91 4.94 0.82
C LEU A 120 2.05 4.06 1.72
N GLY A 121 2.50 3.83 2.95
CA GLY A 121 1.76 3.08 3.95
C GLY A 121 0.56 3.86 4.46
N LEU A 122 -0.63 3.30 4.29
CA LEU A 122 -1.92 3.90 4.63
C LEU A 122 -2.68 3.14 5.74
N SER A 123 -2.07 2.10 6.30
CA SER A 123 -2.69 1.36 7.40
C SER A 123 -2.41 2.01 8.75
N LEU A 124 -3.28 1.75 9.74
CA LEU A 124 -3.02 2.12 11.13
C LEU A 124 -2.03 1.15 11.73
N GLN A 125 -1.15 1.68 12.57
CA GLN A 125 -0.24 0.86 13.36
C GLN A 125 -1.06 -0.06 14.27
N ARG A 126 -0.87 -1.38 14.12
CA ARG A 126 -1.49 -2.35 15.03
C ARG A 126 -0.83 -2.27 16.40
N ALA A 127 -1.61 -2.36 17.47
CA ALA A 127 -1.09 -2.44 18.83
C ALA A 127 -0.07 -3.61 18.98
N GLU A 128 -0.31 -4.72 18.29
CA GLU A 128 0.56 -5.91 18.25
C GLU A 128 1.88 -5.67 17.49
N LEU A 129 1.93 -4.71 16.56
CA LEU A 129 3.12 -4.35 15.79
C LEU A 129 3.97 -3.25 16.48
N GLN A 130 3.48 -2.66 17.58
CA GLN A 130 4.24 -1.66 18.34
C GLN A 130 5.55 -2.23 18.92
N ALA A 131 5.60 -3.54 19.18
CA ALA A 131 6.81 -4.22 19.64
C ALA A 131 7.91 -4.28 18.56
N GLY A 132 7.56 -4.21 17.27
CA GLY A 132 8.51 -4.32 16.14
C GLY A 132 8.69 -3.04 15.32
N SER A 133 7.81 -2.05 15.46
CA SER A 133 7.89 -0.75 14.80
C SER A 133 7.57 0.33 15.86
N PRO A 134 8.55 1.06 16.38
CA PRO A 134 8.33 2.00 17.49
C PRO A 134 7.76 3.35 17.03
N ARG A 135 7.40 3.50 15.75
CA ARG A 135 7.02 4.80 15.17
C ARG A 135 5.55 4.84 14.78
N PRO A 136 4.85 5.97 15.01
CA PRO A 136 3.48 6.15 14.56
C PRO A 136 3.31 5.91 13.05
N SER A 137 2.13 5.43 12.65
CA SER A 137 1.79 5.28 11.22
C SER A 137 1.91 6.59 10.45
N HIS A 138 2.12 6.53 9.13
CA HIS A 138 2.23 7.74 8.30
C HIS A 138 1.05 8.69 8.50
N LEU A 139 -0.17 8.15 8.47
CA LEU A 139 -1.40 8.93 8.67
C LEU A 139 -1.47 9.56 10.06
N GLN A 140 -1.03 8.84 11.09
CA GLN A 140 -1.01 9.37 12.46
C GLN A 140 -0.05 10.55 12.56
N GLN A 141 1.12 10.44 11.93
CA GLN A 141 2.09 11.53 11.92
C GLN A 141 1.58 12.76 11.16
N LEU A 142 0.80 12.58 10.08
CA LEU A 142 0.14 13.68 9.38
C LEU A 142 -0.91 14.37 10.26
N MET A 143 -1.72 13.58 10.98
CA MET A 143 -2.76 14.10 11.87
C MET A 143 -2.17 14.86 13.06
N GLU A 144 -1.16 14.28 13.73
CA GLU A 144 -0.45 14.90 14.86
C GLU A 144 0.21 16.24 14.49
N ARG A 145 0.56 16.43 13.21
CA ARG A 145 1.14 17.67 12.68
C ARG A 145 0.09 18.62 12.10
N GLY A 146 -1.20 18.33 12.27
CA GLY A 146 -2.30 19.14 11.75
C GLY A 146 -2.39 19.20 10.22
N ALA A 147 -1.75 18.25 9.52
CA ALA A 147 -1.79 18.19 8.06
C ALA A 147 -3.13 17.66 7.55
N ILE A 148 -3.74 16.75 8.31
CA ILE A 148 -5.09 16.22 8.10
C ILE A 148 -5.88 16.30 9.41
N PRO A 149 -7.19 16.60 9.37
CA PRO A 149 -8.00 16.71 10.59
C PRO A 149 -8.48 15.36 11.12
N HIS A 150 -8.60 14.35 10.25
CA HIS A 150 -9.16 13.03 10.57
C HIS A 150 -8.44 11.89 9.84
N PHE A 151 -8.57 10.68 10.38
CA PHE A 151 -8.16 9.44 9.70
C PHE A 151 -9.21 9.01 8.68
N THR A 152 -9.25 9.71 7.54
CA THR A 152 -10.12 9.34 6.42
C THR A 152 -9.26 9.11 5.19
N ILE A 153 -9.53 8.02 4.47
CA ILE A 153 -8.86 7.68 3.22
C ILE A 153 -9.95 7.34 2.22
N ALA A 154 -9.95 8.01 1.08
CA ALA A 154 -10.76 7.61 -0.06
C ALA A 154 -9.86 7.36 -1.26
N ILE A 155 -10.07 6.21 -1.91
CA ILE A 155 -9.37 5.83 -3.13
C ILE A 155 -10.43 5.66 -4.20
N ARG A 156 -10.46 6.58 -5.16
CA ARG A 156 -11.33 6.50 -6.33
C ARG A 156 -10.49 6.08 -7.51
N VAL A 157 -10.89 5.02 -8.19
CA VAL A 157 -10.30 4.61 -9.48
C VAL A 157 -11.38 4.66 -10.54
N SER A 158 -11.08 5.21 -11.69
CA SER A 158 -12.01 5.38 -12.80
C SER A 158 -11.34 4.98 -14.11
N LYS A 159 -12.04 4.19 -14.91
CA LYS A 159 -11.61 3.83 -16.25
C LYS A 159 -12.00 4.95 -17.21
N VAL A 160 -11.02 5.48 -17.93
CA VAL A 160 -11.20 6.44 -19.03
C VAL A 160 -10.77 5.79 -20.34
N TYR A 161 -11.17 6.38 -21.47
CA TYR A 161 -10.98 5.79 -22.82
C TYR A 161 -9.54 5.33 -23.13
N HIS A 162 -8.52 5.93 -22.48
CA HIS A 162 -7.10 5.61 -22.67
C HIS A 162 -6.38 5.08 -21.42
N GLY A 163 -7.10 4.65 -20.37
CA GLY A 163 -6.46 4.05 -19.20
C GLY A 163 -7.24 4.13 -17.89
N LEU A 164 -6.52 4.03 -16.78
CA LEU A 164 -7.05 4.20 -15.43
C LEU A 164 -6.57 5.55 -14.89
N THR A 165 -7.48 6.31 -14.29
CA THR A 165 -7.21 7.50 -13.49
C THR A 165 -7.72 7.28 -12.08
N GLY A 166 -7.16 7.96 -11.10
CA GLY A 166 -7.65 7.86 -9.74
C GLY A 166 -7.28 9.05 -8.88
N GLN A 167 -7.94 9.13 -7.74
CA GLN A 167 -7.72 10.14 -6.72
C GLN A 167 -7.52 9.45 -5.37
N LEU A 168 -6.46 9.83 -4.68
CA LEU A 168 -6.27 9.56 -3.27
C LEU A 168 -6.64 10.82 -2.50
N VAL A 169 -7.60 10.71 -1.58
CA VAL A 169 -8.02 11.80 -0.69
C VAL A 169 -7.72 11.39 0.75
N LEU A 170 -7.07 12.28 1.51
CA LEU A 170 -6.69 12.05 2.90
C LEU A 170 -7.31 13.12 3.79
N GLY A 171 -8.08 12.71 4.80
CA GLY A 171 -8.58 13.57 5.85
C GLY A 171 -9.76 14.49 5.50
N ASP A 172 -10.26 14.47 4.26
CA ASP A 172 -11.47 15.21 3.91
C ASP A 172 -12.74 14.52 4.40
N ALA A 173 -13.81 15.30 4.52
CA ALA A 173 -15.15 14.77 4.72
C ALA A 173 -15.56 13.89 3.52
N LEU A 174 -16.34 12.85 3.79
CA LEU A 174 -16.89 12.00 2.73
C LEU A 174 -17.70 12.86 1.74
N PRO A 175 -17.63 12.57 0.42
CA PRO A 175 -18.41 13.30 -0.58
C PRO A 175 -19.90 13.29 -0.21
N GLN A 176 -20.54 14.46 -0.19
CA GLN A 176 -21.98 14.54 0.00
C GLN A 176 -22.70 14.14 -1.29
N GLY A 177 -23.72 13.28 -1.18
CA GLY A 177 -24.60 12.92 -2.30
C GLY A 177 -24.29 11.61 -3.03
N GLU A 178 -23.30 10.84 -2.58
CA GLU A 178 -23.13 9.43 -3.00
C GLU A 178 -23.76 8.51 -1.94
N ASP A 179 -24.42 7.42 -2.36
CA ASP A 179 -24.90 6.37 -1.45
C ASP A 179 -23.69 5.60 -0.89
N ILE A 180 -23.13 6.09 0.22
CA ILE A 180 -21.98 5.47 0.89
C ILE A 180 -22.48 4.50 1.96
N THR A 181 -22.28 3.21 1.74
CA THR A 181 -22.49 2.19 2.78
C THR A 181 -21.29 2.15 3.72
N LEU A 182 -21.50 2.55 4.97
CA LEU A 182 -20.48 2.47 6.01
C LEU A 182 -20.46 1.06 6.62
N ILE A 183 -19.35 0.34 6.43
CA ILE A 183 -19.12 -0.96 7.05
C ILE A 183 -18.27 -0.76 8.31
N PRO A 184 -18.78 -1.09 9.51
CA PRO A 184 -18.04 -0.90 10.74
C PRO A 184 -16.81 -1.82 10.78
N LEU A 185 -15.67 -1.26 11.17
CA LEU A 185 -14.43 -2.02 11.35
C LEU A 185 -14.52 -2.93 12.58
N ARG A 186 -14.04 -4.17 12.47
CA ARG A 186 -13.85 -5.04 13.64
C ARG A 186 -12.69 -4.49 14.50
N LYS A 187 -12.94 -4.37 15.81
CA LYS A 187 -11.94 -3.89 16.79
C LYS A 187 -10.72 -4.82 16.82
N GLY A 188 -9.51 -4.24 16.85
CA GLY A 188 -8.25 -4.98 17.03
C GLY A 188 -7.46 -5.30 15.75
N SER A 189 -8.07 -5.24 14.57
CA SER A 189 -7.34 -5.33 13.30
C SER A 189 -6.95 -3.93 12.83
N GLY A 190 -5.66 -3.69 12.56
CA GLY A 190 -5.21 -2.46 11.87
C GLY A 190 -5.97 -2.26 10.56
N LEU A 191 -5.88 -1.06 9.99
CA LEU A 191 -6.67 -0.56 8.84
C LEU A 191 -6.51 -1.35 7.51
N ALA A 192 -6.00 -2.58 7.56
CA ALA A 192 -6.46 -3.61 6.64
C ALA A 192 -7.95 -3.83 6.96
N THR A 193 -8.80 -2.98 6.38
CA THR A 193 -10.25 -2.92 6.56
C THR A 193 -10.80 -4.31 6.44
N ARG A 194 -11.05 -4.96 7.58
CA ARG A 194 -11.61 -6.29 7.65
C ARG A 194 -13.09 -6.21 7.28
N ILE A 195 -13.38 -6.15 5.98
CA ILE A 195 -14.73 -6.16 5.41
C ILE A 195 -15.25 -7.58 5.54
N ALA A 196 -16.29 -7.78 6.33
CA ALA A 196 -17.03 -9.04 6.29
C ALA A 196 -17.74 -9.12 4.94
N VAL A 197 -17.20 -9.93 4.03
CA VAL A 197 -17.87 -10.30 2.78
C VAL A 197 -18.72 -11.51 3.11
N SER A 198 -20.05 -11.36 3.13
CA SER A 198 -20.96 -12.47 3.48
C SER A 198 -21.27 -13.38 2.29
N ALA A 199 -21.19 -12.83 1.07
CA ALA A 199 -21.41 -13.56 -0.16
C ALA A 199 -20.74 -12.86 -1.35
N VAL A 200 -20.46 -13.62 -2.40
CA VAL A 200 -20.01 -13.13 -3.71
C VAL A 200 -21.06 -13.50 -4.75
N LEU A 201 -21.51 -12.53 -5.55
CA LEU A 201 -22.41 -12.79 -6.69
C LEU A 201 -21.60 -12.86 -7.98
N VAL A 202 -21.66 -14.00 -8.66
CA VAL A 202 -21.18 -14.16 -10.03
C VAL A 202 -22.37 -14.08 -10.97
N ARG A 203 -22.37 -13.15 -11.92
CA ARG A 203 -23.45 -13.00 -12.90
C ARG A 203 -22.96 -12.48 -14.24
N SER A 204 -23.56 -12.96 -15.33
CA SER A 204 -23.51 -12.27 -16.62
C SER A 204 -24.57 -11.15 -16.65
N PRO A 205 -24.50 -10.21 -17.62
CA PRO A 205 -25.53 -9.18 -17.78
C PRO A 205 -26.95 -9.73 -18.06
N SER A 206 -27.06 -10.99 -18.47
CA SER A 206 -28.29 -11.63 -18.94
C SER A 206 -28.95 -12.59 -17.95
N THR A 207 -28.38 -12.84 -16.76
CA THR A 207 -28.92 -13.80 -15.80
C THR A 207 -29.14 -13.19 -14.41
N SER A 208 -29.81 -13.94 -13.54
CA SER A 208 -29.90 -13.65 -12.11
C SER A 208 -28.59 -13.90 -11.35
N GLY A 209 -27.66 -14.65 -11.94
CA GLY A 209 -26.39 -15.06 -11.35
C GLY A 209 -26.49 -16.14 -10.27
N THR A 210 -25.32 -16.53 -9.77
CA THR A 210 -25.12 -17.50 -8.69
C THR A 210 -24.51 -16.80 -7.48
N TRP A 211 -25.18 -16.90 -6.34
CA TRP A 211 -24.67 -16.42 -5.07
C TRP A 211 -23.78 -17.49 -4.42
N ILE A 212 -22.58 -17.08 -4.03
CA ILE A 212 -21.63 -17.90 -3.29
C ILE A 212 -21.61 -17.36 -1.87
N GLU A 213 -22.42 -17.98 -1.03
CA GLU A 213 -22.53 -17.61 0.38
C GLU A 213 -21.43 -18.27 1.21
N ALA A 214 -21.06 -17.59 2.30
CA ALA A 214 -20.29 -18.19 3.38
C ALA A 214 -21.12 -19.30 4.04
N ASN A 215 -20.80 -20.57 3.82
CA ASN A 215 -21.56 -21.66 4.42
C ASN A 215 -21.26 -21.80 5.93
N ASN A 216 -20.19 -21.16 6.40
CA ASN A 216 -19.88 -21.05 7.82
C ASN A 216 -19.07 -19.78 8.11
N THR A 217 -19.10 -19.29 9.36
CA THR A 217 -18.43 -18.03 9.79
C THR A 217 -16.90 -18.01 9.62
N THR A 218 -16.31 -19.15 9.24
CA THR A 218 -14.87 -19.34 9.00
C THR A 218 -14.48 -19.30 7.53
N GLU A 219 -15.41 -19.47 6.59
CA GLU A 219 -15.07 -19.55 5.15
C GLU A 219 -14.79 -18.17 4.54
N PHE A 220 -15.59 -17.17 4.92
CA PHE A 220 -15.29 -15.78 4.59
C PHE A 220 -14.68 -15.12 5.81
N HIS A 221 -13.35 -15.27 5.93
CA HIS A 221 -12.59 -14.38 6.76
C HIS A 221 -12.84 -12.94 6.30
N PRO A 222 -12.82 -11.96 7.22
CA PRO A 222 -12.94 -10.57 6.82
C PRO A 222 -11.85 -10.23 5.80
N GLY A 223 -12.28 -9.90 4.58
CA GLY A 223 -11.42 -9.52 3.47
C GLY A 223 -10.84 -8.13 3.71
N THR A 224 -9.78 -7.78 2.99
CA THR A 224 -9.11 -6.49 3.12
C THR A 224 -9.06 -5.81 1.77
N VAL A 225 -9.38 -4.52 1.72
CA VAL A 225 -9.10 -3.72 0.52
C VAL A 225 -7.59 -3.49 0.48
N ASP A 226 -6.91 -4.27 -0.34
CA ASP A 226 -5.46 -4.25 -0.52
C ASP A 226 -5.11 -3.61 -1.87
N THR A 227 -4.61 -2.37 -1.83
CA THR A 227 -4.14 -1.69 -3.04
C THR A 227 -2.81 -2.20 -3.57
N GLY A 228 -2.13 -3.07 -2.82
CA GLY A 228 -0.91 -3.75 -3.22
C GLY A 228 -1.16 -4.99 -4.10
N ALA A 229 -2.39 -5.51 -4.14
CA ALA A 229 -2.78 -6.65 -4.95
C ALA A 229 -3.47 -6.22 -6.25
N ASP A 230 -3.06 -6.82 -7.38
CA ASP A 230 -3.70 -6.62 -8.69
C ASP A 230 -4.87 -7.61 -8.93
N PHE A 231 -5.11 -8.50 -7.96
CA PHE A 231 -6.11 -9.58 -8.01
C PHE A 231 -6.79 -9.75 -6.66
N ILE A 232 -7.96 -10.36 -6.67
CA ILE A 232 -8.68 -10.73 -5.45
C ILE A 232 -8.09 -12.04 -4.94
N VAL A 233 -7.62 -12.04 -3.69
CA VAL A 233 -7.15 -13.25 -3.00
C VAL A 233 -8.25 -13.75 -2.08
N VAL A 234 -8.64 -15.00 -2.25
CA VAL A 234 -9.62 -15.70 -1.41
C VAL A 234 -9.05 -17.06 -0.99
N PRO A 235 -9.57 -17.69 0.09
CA PRO A 235 -9.25 -19.08 0.40
C PRO A 235 -9.53 -19.99 -0.80
N GLU A 236 -8.72 -21.04 -0.98
CA GLU A 236 -8.80 -21.98 -2.11
C GLU A 236 -10.22 -22.54 -2.30
N ILE A 237 -10.86 -22.99 -1.21
CA ILE A 237 -12.25 -23.50 -1.26
C ILE A 237 -13.26 -22.47 -1.75
N VAL A 238 -13.04 -21.18 -1.50
CA VAL A 238 -13.89 -20.09 -2.00
C VAL A 238 -13.55 -19.80 -3.47
N PHE A 239 -12.27 -19.85 -3.83
CA PHE A 239 -11.82 -19.71 -5.22
C PHE A 239 -12.45 -20.77 -6.12
N GLU A 240 -12.40 -22.05 -5.74
CA GLU A 240 -12.96 -23.15 -6.52
C GLU A 240 -14.46 -22.95 -6.78
N ARG A 241 -15.23 -22.58 -5.75
CA ARG A 241 -16.67 -22.27 -5.89
C ARG A 241 -16.94 -21.06 -6.80
N ILE A 242 -16.08 -20.03 -6.72
CA ILE A 242 -16.16 -18.87 -7.62
C ILE A 242 -15.87 -19.29 -9.05
N TRP A 243 -14.84 -20.12 -9.25
CA TRP A 243 -14.44 -20.59 -10.56
C TRP A 243 -15.53 -21.44 -11.21
N GLU A 244 -16.10 -22.40 -10.47
CA GLU A 244 -17.24 -23.22 -10.92
C GLU A 244 -18.44 -22.35 -11.33
N ALA A 245 -18.81 -21.36 -10.50
CA ALA A 245 -19.91 -20.46 -10.84
C ALA A 245 -19.62 -19.60 -12.09
N ILE A 246 -18.36 -19.23 -12.33
CA ILE A 246 -17.95 -18.52 -13.55
C ILE A 246 -18.05 -19.47 -14.77
N GLU A 247 -17.58 -20.70 -14.64
CA GLU A 247 -17.68 -21.72 -15.70
C GLU A 247 -19.14 -22.02 -16.07
N ASP A 248 -20.03 -22.13 -15.08
CA ASP A 248 -21.46 -22.36 -15.30
C ASP A 248 -22.14 -21.16 -15.97
N GLU A 249 -21.77 -19.94 -15.59
CA GLU A 249 -22.40 -18.71 -16.04
C GLU A 249 -21.93 -18.28 -17.45
N PHE A 250 -20.67 -18.51 -17.78
CA PHE A 250 -20.05 -18.05 -19.03
C PHE A 250 -19.67 -19.18 -20.00
N GLY A 251 -19.68 -20.43 -19.53
CA GLY A 251 -19.23 -21.62 -20.26
C GLY A 251 -17.72 -21.81 -20.20
N ARG A 252 -17.26 -23.03 -19.88
CA ARG A 252 -15.84 -23.39 -19.76
C ARG A 252 -14.94 -22.93 -20.90
N ASP A 253 -15.43 -22.98 -22.14
CA ASP A 253 -14.62 -22.63 -23.32
C ASP A 253 -14.42 -21.12 -23.51
N ARG A 254 -15.04 -20.28 -22.68
CA ARG A 254 -15.02 -18.81 -22.79
C ARG A 254 -14.28 -18.11 -21.65
N VAL A 255 -13.83 -18.85 -20.64
CA VAL A 255 -13.18 -18.38 -19.41
C VAL A 255 -11.72 -18.76 -19.45
#